data_AF-A0A0Q0Y0M5-F1
#
_entry.id   AF-A0A0Q0Y0M5-F1
#
_cell.length_a   1.000
_cell.length_b   1.000
_cell.length_c   1.000
_cell.angle_alpha   90.00
_cell.angle_beta   90.00
_cell.angle_gamma   90.00
#
_symmetry.space_group_name_H-M   'P 1'
#
loop_
_entity.id
_entity.type
_entity.pdbx_description
1 polymer ?
#
loop_
_entity_poly.entity_id
_entity_poly.type
_entity_poly.pdbx_seq_one_letter_code
_entity_poly.pdbx_strand_id
1 'polypeptide(L)'
;MTISRELEEHEPAAQPTPVPDPRWSPELVRATRTLLETFIGTAPPVRIVLWDGSALGPDTPTQVVVRSPEAMHRALFRPGELGFARAFVAGDLDVEGDIFAALELRDHLSALPHRPTAATAPALLTLLRELGARPPAPPPEEARLHGRRHSRHRDAAAISHHYDVSNAFYRLILGPTMTYSCGVWESPASGLDAAQTAKHELVCRKLGLRPGERLLDVGCGWGSMLIHAARHHGVHGVGVTISVEQAAEARRRIAEAGLTDAIEIRLQDYREIPDGPFDAISSVGMVEHVGRAMLPTYFASLYGLLRPGGRLLNHGISSPGDPAGAYRYQPHLGPIPLPKGRDFLRRYVFPDGELHEIGLMTSLTQAAGFEVRHVENLREHYGLTLRAWVRALEENWDTAVAQVGAGRARVWRLYMAGSALSFEGGQTQIHQTLAVRPDAGRSGQPLRPRYDSPAPLPTQPTTG
;
A
#
# COMPACT_ATOMS: atom_id res chain seq x y z
N MET A 1 -30.06 -29.92 18.45
CA MET A 1 -28.74 -30.54 18.67
C MET A 1 -27.73 -29.46 18.37
N THR A 2 -27.35 -28.74 19.43
CA THR A 2 -26.55 -27.51 19.38
C THR A 2 -25.08 -27.91 19.34
N ILE A 3 -24.38 -27.61 18.25
CA ILE A 3 -22.92 -27.78 18.19
C ILE A 3 -22.34 -26.38 18.25
N SER A 4 -22.04 -25.96 19.47
CA SER A 4 -21.16 -24.83 19.77
C SER A 4 -19.77 -25.21 19.26
N ARG A 5 -19.27 -24.47 18.26
CA ARG A 5 -17.88 -24.56 17.80
C ARG A 5 -17.09 -23.60 18.69
N GLU A 6 -16.35 -24.16 19.65
CA GLU A 6 -15.37 -23.41 20.43
C GLU A 6 -14.37 -22.75 19.47
N LEU A 7 -14.28 -21.43 19.56
CA LEU A 7 -13.20 -20.65 18.98
C LEU A 7 -11.99 -20.88 19.90
N GLU A 8 -11.11 -21.81 19.55
CA GLU A 8 -9.78 -21.86 20.15
C GLU A 8 -9.04 -20.60 19.72
N GLU A 9 -8.81 -19.69 20.68
CA GLU A 9 -7.84 -18.60 20.54
C GLU A 9 -6.47 -19.25 20.29
N HIS A 10 -6.01 -19.24 19.03
CA HIS A 10 -4.64 -19.58 18.69
C HIS A 10 -3.74 -18.46 19.26
N GLU A 11 -3.22 -18.67 20.46
CA GLU A 11 -2.15 -17.87 21.02
C GLU A 11 -0.94 -17.98 20.06
N PRO A 12 -0.44 -16.87 19.47
CA PRO A 12 0.71 -16.93 18.59
C PRO A 12 1.89 -17.51 19.37
N ALA A 13 2.55 -18.54 18.80
CA ALA A 13 3.69 -19.18 19.44
C ALA A 13 4.73 -18.10 19.83
N ALA A 14 4.96 -17.95 21.14
CA ALA A 14 5.97 -17.05 21.66
C ALA A 14 7.32 -17.41 21.03
N GLN A 15 7.92 -16.48 20.28
CA GLN A 15 9.29 -16.67 19.81
C GLN A 15 10.19 -16.80 21.04
N PRO A 16 11.17 -17.72 21.03
CA PRO A 16 12.00 -17.96 22.20
C PRO A 16 12.64 -16.66 22.67
N THR A 17 12.60 -16.43 23.98
CA THR A 17 13.25 -15.30 24.64
C THR A 17 14.72 -15.24 24.16
N PRO A 18 15.22 -14.08 23.70
CA PRO A 18 16.59 -14.00 23.20
C PRO A 18 17.55 -14.56 24.25
N VAL A 19 18.33 -15.58 23.88
CA VAL A 19 19.41 -16.07 24.73
C VAL A 19 20.52 -15.03 24.68
N PRO A 20 21.02 -14.51 25.84
CA PRO A 20 22.06 -13.51 25.84
C PRO A 20 23.29 -14.03 25.07
N ASP A 21 23.66 -13.35 23.99
CA ASP A 21 24.90 -13.68 23.30
C ASP A 21 26.08 -13.29 24.21
N PRO A 22 26.96 -14.24 24.59
CA PRO A 22 28.07 -13.97 25.51
C PRO A 22 29.07 -12.93 24.97
N ARG A 23 28.95 -12.54 23.69
CA ARG A 23 29.75 -11.49 23.06
C ARG A 23 29.37 -10.07 23.51
N TRP A 24 28.19 -9.84 24.08
CA TRP A 24 27.76 -8.48 24.44
C TRP A 24 27.94 -8.19 25.92
N SER A 25 28.66 -7.11 26.21
CA SER A 25 28.99 -6.77 27.59
C SER A 25 27.75 -6.29 28.37
N PRO A 26 27.71 -6.48 29.70
CA PRO A 26 26.71 -5.82 30.55
C PRO A 26 26.76 -4.28 30.47
N GLU A 27 27.90 -3.71 30.05
CA GLU A 27 28.05 -2.27 29.80
C GLU A 27 27.21 -1.83 28.59
N LEU A 28 27.16 -2.66 27.54
CA LEU A 28 26.41 -2.40 26.32
C LEU A 28 24.89 -2.43 26.53
N VAL A 29 24.42 -3.32 27.42
CA VAL A 29 23.02 -3.35 27.88
C VAL A 29 22.66 -2.03 28.57
N ARG A 30 23.47 -1.59 29.55
CA ARG A 30 23.24 -0.32 30.25
C ARG A 30 23.26 0.87 29.30
N ALA A 31 24.23 0.90 28.38
CA ALA A 31 24.32 1.95 27.37
C ALA A 31 23.07 2.00 26.48
N THR A 32 22.60 0.84 26.00
CA THR A 32 21.38 0.75 25.18
C THR A 32 20.15 1.18 25.95
N ARG A 33 20.00 0.76 27.22
CA ARG A 33 18.92 1.23 28.11
C ARG A 33 18.91 2.75 28.22
N THR A 34 20.05 3.37 28.53
CA THR A 34 20.15 4.84 28.64
C THR A 34 19.79 5.54 27.33
N LEU A 35 20.19 4.99 26.18
CA LEU A 35 19.82 5.54 24.88
C LEU A 35 18.33 5.41 24.61
N LEU A 36 17.71 4.25 24.87
CA LEU A 36 16.27 4.05 24.71
C LEU A 36 15.45 4.98 25.61
N GLU A 37 15.81 5.10 26.88
CA GLU A 37 15.18 6.05 27.82
C GLU A 37 15.29 7.50 27.33
N THR A 38 16.40 7.85 26.67
CA THR A 38 16.55 9.18 26.07
C THR A 38 15.69 9.36 24.82
N PHE A 39 15.51 8.32 24.01
CA PHE A 39 14.88 8.42 22.70
C PHE A 39 13.36 8.33 22.77
N ILE A 40 12.86 7.47 23.65
CA ILE A 40 11.46 7.09 23.78
C ILE A 40 10.86 7.64 25.10
N GLY A 41 11.70 8.04 26.04
CA GLY A 41 11.29 8.44 27.40
C GLY A 41 11.36 7.28 28.38
N THR A 42 11.20 7.59 29.67
CA THR A 42 11.30 6.62 30.78
C THR A 42 10.01 5.83 31.02
N ALA A 43 8.89 6.24 30.41
CA ALA A 43 7.60 5.59 30.51
C ALA A 43 7.01 5.38 29.09
N PRO A 44 7.58 4.47 28.28
CA PRO A 44 7.02 4.14 26.97
C PRO A 44 5.62 3.52 27.12
N PRO A 45 4.73 3.68 26.12
CA PRO A 45 3.38 3.11 26.12
C PRO A 45 3.35 1.57 26.03
N VAL A 46 4.44 0.94 25.58
CA VAL A 46 4.57 -0.52 25.47
C VAL A 46 5.86 -1.00 26.14
N ARG A 47 5.86 -2.27 26.56
CA ARG A 47 7.04 -2.95 27.11
C ARG A 47 8.15 -3.03 26.06
N ILE A 48 9.38 -2.69 26.45
CA ILE A 48 10.58 -2.89 25.63
C ILE A 48 11.49 -3.89 26.35
N VAL A 49 11.81 -5.01 25.69
CA VAL A 49 12.65 -6.08 26.25
C VAL A 49 13.99 -6.11 25.52
N LEU A 50 15.09 -6.10 26.27
CA LEU A 50 16.44 -6.23 25.74
C LEU A 50 16.85 -7.70 25.64
N TRP A 51 17.89 -7.96 24.85
CA TRP A 51 18.45 -9.30 24.63
C TRP A 51 18.99 -9.99 25.89
N ASP A 52 19.20 -9.26 26.99
CA ASP A 52 19.60 -9.80 28.29
C ASP A 52 18.39 -10.17 29.19
N GLY A 53 17.17 -9.98 28.68
CA GLY A 53 15.92 -10.17 29.40
C GLY A 53 15.49 -8.99 30.27
N SER A 54 16.32 -7.94 30.39
CA SER A 54 15.93 -6.73 31.12
C SER A 54 14.88 -5.95 30.31
N ALA A 55 13.96 -5.26 31.01
CA ALA A 55 12.85 -4.57 30.38
C ALA A 55 12.70 -3.09 30.82
N LEU A 56 12.04 -2.32 29.97
CA LEU A 56 11.63 -0.92 30.17
C LEU A 56 10.12 -0.80 29.92
N GLY A 57 9.45 0.11 30.64
CA GLY A 57 8.02 0.37 30.45
C GLY A 57 7.08 -0.56 31.24
N PRO A 58 5.76 -0.37 31.05
CA PRO A 58 4.73 -1.18 31.69
C PRO A 58 4.72 -2.62 31.16
N ASP A 59 4.14 -3.54 31.92
CA ASP A 59 3.88 -4.90 31.44
C ASP A 59 2.64 -4.88 30.55
N THR A 60 2.83 -5.11 29.25
CA THR A 60 1.79 -5.00 28.22
C THR A 60 1.78 -6.25 27.33
N PRO A 61 0.62 -6.65 26.76
CA PRO A 61 0.53 -7.78 25.84
C PRO A 61 1.45 -7.63 24.61
N THR A 62 1.62 -6.40 24.12
CA THR A 62 2.57 -6.07 23.05
C THR A 62 3.93 -5.71 23.64
N GLN A 63 5.00 -6.26 23.06
CA GLN A 63 6.37 -6.01 23.47
C GLN A 63 7.26 -5.71 22.26
N VAL A 64 8.08 -4.66 22.37
CA VAL A 64 9.16 -4.41 21.41
C VAL A 64 10.41 -5.11 21.91
N VAL A 65 10.93 -6.04 21.11
CA VAL A 65 12.07 -6.88 21.48
C VAL A 65 13.31 -6.39 20.76
N VAL A 66 14.27 -5.88 21.52
CA VAL A 66 15.61 -5.53 21.03
C VAL A 66 16.46 -6.79 21.09
N ARG A 67 16.59 -7.48 19.95
CA ARG A 67 17.32 -8.76 19.86
C ARG A 67 18.84 -8.58 19.85
N SER A 68 19.32 -7.37 19.51
CA SER A 68 20.74 -7.08 19.36
C SER A 68 21.04 -5.59 19.61
N PRO A 69 22.22 -5.24 20.16
CA PRO A 69 22.69 -3.87 20.29
C PRO A 69 22.88 -3.16 18.93
N GLU A 70 22.94 -3.92 17.82
CA GLU A 70 22.94 -3.37 16.47
C GLU A 70 21.67 -2.56 16.15
N ALA A 71 20.55 -2.83 16.83
CA ALA A 71 19.34 -2.02 16.69
C ALA A 71 19.61 -0.55 17.03
N MET A 72 20.32 -0.32 18.13
CA MET A 72 20.69 1.02 18.55
C MET A 72 21.80 1.62 17.69
N HIS A 73 22.73 0.78 17.23
CA HIS A 73 23.78 1.20 16.32
C HIS A 73 23.20 1.75 15.00
N ARG A 74 22.21 1.06 14.42
CA ARG A 74 21.50 1.52 13.22
C ARG A 74 20.70 2.80 13.47
N ALA A 75 20.00 2.87 14.62
CA ALA A 75 19.27 4.07 15.03
C ALA A 75 20.18 5.29 15.19
N LEU A 76 21.39 5.10 15.73
CA LEU A 76 22.37 6.17 15.91
C LEU A 76 22.87 6.77 14.58
N PHE A 77 23.24 5.91 13.62
CA PHE A 77 23.79 6.36 12.32
C PHE A 77 22.74 6.82 11.30
N ARG A 78 21.46 6.52 11.57
CA ARG A 78 20.31 7.04 10.82
C ARG A 78 19.22 7.45 11.81
N PRO A 79 19.38 8.62 12.44
CA PRO A 79 18.42 9.07 13.42
C PRO A 79 17.02 9.25 12.85
N GLY A 80 16.00 8.92 13.65
CA GLY A 80 14.58 8.93 13.27
C GLY A 80 14.05 7.56 12.89
N GLU A 81 12.91 7.52 12.22
CA GLU A 81 12.18 6.28 11.90
C GLU A 81 13.00 5.30 11.04
N LEU A 82 13.87 5.78 10.15
CA LEU A 82 14.62 4.93 9.23
C LEU A 82 15.61 3.99 9.94
N GLY A 83 16.29 4.46 10.98
CA GLY A 83 17.25 3.65 11.72
C GLY A 83 16.58 2.48 12.44
N PHE A 84 15.45 2.74 13.09
CA PHE A 84 14.62 1.70 13.72
C PHE A 84 13.96 0.79 12.69
N ALA A 85 13.50 1.31 11.55
CA ALA A 85 12.98 0.48 10.47
C ALA A 85 14.06 -0.46 9.90
N ARG A 86 15.31 0.02 9.75
CA ARG A 86 16.45 -0.83 9.36
C ARG A 86 16.75 -1.91 10.39
N ALA A 87 16.69 -1.58 11.68
CA ALA A 87 16.85 -2.54 12.76
C ALA A 87 15.74 -3.60 12.71
N PHE A 88 14.50 -3.19 12.48
CA PHE A 88 13.37 -4.11 12.32
C PHE A 88 13.57 -5.05 11.14
N VAL A 89 13.86 -4.51 9.94
CA VAL A 89 14.08 -5.32 8.74
C VAL A 89 15.27 -6.28 8.90
N ALA A 90 16.36 -5.85 9.54
CA ALA A 90 17.52 -6.69 9.80
C ALA A 90 17.28 -7.79 10.86
N GLY A 91 16.18 -7.71 11.63
CA GLY A 91 15.90 -8.62 12.73
C GLY A 91 16.60 -8.27 14.05
N ASP A 92 17.25 -7.09 14.14
CA ASP A 92 17.85 -6.59 15.38
C ASP A 92 16.79 -6.03 16.35
N LEU A 93 15.63 -5.64 15.80
CA LEU A 93 14.44 -5.18 16.51
C LEU A 93 13.23 -5.99 16.06
N ASP A 94 12.32 -6.32 16.96
CA ASP A 94 11.12 -7.07 16.66
C ASP A 94 9.91 -6.60 17.48
N VAL A 95 8.73 -7.07 17.11
CA VAL A 95 7.49 -6.83 17.85
C VAL A 95 6.79 -8.16 18.08
N GLU A 96 6.61 -8.49 19.35
CA GLU A 96 5.77 -9.59 19.83
C GLU A 96 4.43 -9.02 20.27
N GLY A 97 3.33 -9.62 19.82
CA GLY A 97 1.98 -9.05 19.96
C GLY A 97 1.60 -8.09 18.82
N ASP A 98 0.72 -7.13 19.11
CA ASP A 98 0.10 -6.27 18.10
C ASP A 98 1.07 -5.21 17.56
N ILE A 99 1.39 -5.30 16.27
CA ILE A 99 2.24 -4.32 15.56
C ILE A 99 1.68 -2.90 15.61
N PHE A 100 0.36 -2.72 15.64
CA PHE A 100 -0.26 -1.40 15.67
C PHE A 100 -0.01 -0.71 17.00
N ALA A 101 -0.16 -1.42 18.13
CA ALA A 101 0.18 -0.91 19.44
C ALA A 101 1.69 -0.56 19.56
N ALA A 102 2.58 -1.38 18.98
CA ALA A 102 4.01 -1.06 18.99
C ALA A 102 4.34 0.21 18.20
N LEU A 103 3.59 0.51 17.14
CA LEU A 103 3.76 1.72 16.34
C LEU A 103 3.31 3.00 17.06
N GLU A 104 2.62 2.93 18.19
CA GLU A 104 2.35 4.09 19.05
C GLU A 104 3.64 4.72 19.59
N LEU A 105 4.72 3.93 19.71
CA LEU A 105 6.05 4.44 20.08
C LEU A 105 6.57 5.51 19.12
N ARG A 106 6.10 5.51 17.86
CA ARG A 106 6.48 6.53 16.87
C ARG A 106 6.21 7.94 17.40
N ASP A 107 5.09 8.14 18.09
CA ASP A 107 4.70 9.45 18.60
C ASP A 107 5.58 9.88 19.79
N HIS A 108 6.27 8.92 20.41
CA HIS A 108 7.26 9.10 21.47
C HIS A 108 8.70 9.14 20.98
N LEU A 109 8.96 8.81 19.70
CA LEU A 109 10.27 8.97 19.09
C LEU A 109 10.57 10.46 18.98
N SER A 110 11.13 11.00 20.06
CA SER A 110 11.79 12.29 20.07
C SER A 110 12.76 12.26 18.90
N ALA A 111 12.63 13.18 17.93
CA ALA A 111 13.63 13.29 16.88
C ALA A 111 14.97 13.42 17.60
N LEU A 112 15.82 12.38 17.46
CA LEU A 112 17.05 12.24 18.21
C LEU A 112 17.72 13.60 18.33
N PRO A 113 18.05 14.06 19.55
CA PRO A 113 18.73 15.33 19.68
C PRO A 113 19.92 15.26 18.73
N HIS A 114 19.98 16.18 17.76
CA HIS A 114 20.99 16.13 16.69
C HIS A 114 22.41 16.27 17.26
N ARG A 115 22.52 16.47 18.58
CA ARG A 115 23.74 16.52 19.35
C ARG A 115 23.60 15.65 20.61
N PRO A 116 24.60 14.80 20.90
CA PRO A 116 24.66 14.08 22.16
C PRO A 116 24.67 15.05 23.34
N THR A 117 23.95 14.72 24.40
CA THR A 117 23.99 15.44 25.68
C THR A 117 25.10 14.88 26.56
N ALA A 118 25.54 15.63 27.58
CA ALA A 118 26.50 15.12 28.56
C ALA A 118 26.02 13.81 29.23
N ALA A 119 24.71 13.64 29.38
CA ALA A 119 24.10 12.44 29.94
C ALA A 119 24.15 11.22 28.99
N THR A 120 24.16 11.42 27.67
CA THR A 120 24.15 10.33 26.68
C THR A 120 25.52 10.02 26.09
N ALA A 121 26.49 10.93 26.22
CA ALA A 121 27.83 10.75 25.68
C ALA A 121 28.53 9.46 26.14
N PRO A 122 28.50 9.04 27.43
CA PRO A 122 29.12 7.79 27.85
C PRO A 122 28.49 6.57 27.16
N ALA A 123 27.16 6.52 27.09
CA ALA A 123 26.44 5.42 26.45
C ALA A 123 26.75 5.32 24.94
N LEU A 124 26.85 6.46 24.25
CA LEU A 124 27.26 6.50 22.85
C LEU A 124 28.70 6.04 22.64
N LEU A 125 29.61 6.44 23.53
CA LEU A 125 31.01 6.01 23.47
C LEU A 125 31.14 4.50 23.68
N THR A 126 30.42 3.92 24.64
CA THR A 126 30.39 2.46 24.85
C THR A 126 29.87 1.74 23.60
N LEU A 127 28.76 2.22 23.00
CA LEU A 127 28.19 1.64 21.78
C LEU A 127 29.19 1.68 20.61
N LEU A 128 29.81 2.83 20.34
CA LEU A 128 30.78 3.01 19.25
C LEU A 128 32.09 2.26 19.48
N ARG A 129 32.51 2.11 20.74
CA ARG A 129 33.71 1.34 21.10
C ARG A 129 33.53 -0.15 20.84
N GLU A 130 32.36 -0.69 21.18
CA GLU A 130 32.11 -2.14 21.10
C GLU A 130 31.57 -2.59 19.73
N LEU A 131 30.79 -1.75 19.03
CA LEU A 131 30.22 -2.07 17.72
C LEU A 131 30.95 -1.39 16.54
N GLY A 132 31.85 -0.45 16.85
CA GLY A 132 32.59 0.33 15.87
C GLY A 132 31.95 1.67 15.53
N ALA A 133 32.73 2.55 14.91
CA ALA A 133 32.31 3.90 14.53
C ALA A 133 31.87 4.02 13.06
N ARG A 134 31.69 2.89 12.36
CA ARG A 134 31.24 2.87 10.97
C ARG A 134 29.75 2.53 10.92
N PRO A 135 28.96 3.20 10.08
CA PRO A 135 27.55 2.89 9.95
C PRO A 135 27.35 1.44 9.49
N PRO A 136 26.44 0.68 10.11
CA PRO A 136 26.06 -0.64 9.62
C PRO A 136 25.61 -0.60 8.16
N ALA A 137 25.94 -1.66 7.42
CA ALA A 137 25.40 -1.83 6.08
C ALA A 137 23.86 -1.85 6.12
N PRO A 138 23.17 -1.17 5.18
CA PRO A 138 21.73 -1.26 5.09
C PRO A 138 21.30 -2.70 4.79
N PRO A 139 20.09 -3.12 5.26
CA PRO A 139 19.51 -4.40 4.88
C PRO A 139 19.48 -4.58 3.35
N PRO A 140 19.68 -5.82 2.84
CA PRO A 140 19.70 -6.10 1.41
C PRO A 140 18.39 -5.78 0.69
N GLU A 141 17.27 -5.70 1.43
CA GLU A 141 15.95 -5.33 0.91
C GLU A 141 15.84 -3.86 0.49
N GLU A 142 16.80 -3.00 0.86
CA GLU A 142 16.78 -1.59 0.48
C GLU A 142 17.09 -1.41 -1.02
N ALA A 143 16.16 -0.76 -1.73
CA ALA A 143 16.21 -0.48 -3.16
C ALA A 143 17.46 0.29 -3.59
N ARG A 144 18.08 -0.16 -4.69
CA ARG A 144 19.22 0.49 -5.35
C ARG A 144 18.91 0.68 -6.84
N LEU A 145 18.14 1.73 -7.16
CA LEU A 145 17.74 2.03 -8.53
C LEU A 145 18.74 2.98 -9.22
N HIS A 146 19.02 2.71 -10.50
CA HIS A 146 19.88 3.52 -11.36
C HIS A 146 19.10 4.07 -12.58
N GLY A 147 19.62 5.10 -13.25
CA GLY A 147 19.01 5.70 -14.46
C GLY A 147 18.08 6.90 -14.19
N ARG A 148 17.51 7.48 -15.26
CA ARG A 148 16.65 8.68 -15.20
C ARG A 148 15.21 8.32 -14.81
N ARG A 149 14.62 9.07 -13.85
CA ARG A 149 13.20 8.92 -13.43
C ARG A 149 12.24 9.10 -14.62
N HIS A 150 11.14 8.34 -14.63
CA HIS A 150 10.12 8.32 -15.69
C HIS A 150 10.60 7.80 -17.05
N SER A 151 11.73 7.08 -17.06
CA SER A 151 12.12 6.29 -18.24
C SER A 151 11.51 4.90 -18.11
N ARG A 152 11.05 4.33 -19.23
CA ARG A 152 10.42 2.99 -19.26
C ARG A 152 11.19 1.93 -18.48
N HIS A 153 12.51 1.89 -18.66
CA HIS A 153 13.37 0.92 -17.99
C HIS A 153 13.44 1.12 -16.47
N ARG A 154 13.56 2.38 -15.99
CA ARG A 154 13.60 2.65 -14.55
C ARG A 154 12.24 2.46 -13.91
N ASP A 155 11.16 2.87 -14.58
CA ASP A 155 9.79 2.68 -14.08
C ASP A 155 9.50 1.18 -13.95
N ALA A 156 9.87 0.38 -14.95
CA ALA A 156 9.78 -1.07 -14.88
C ALA A 156 10.63 -1.66 -13.75
N ALA A 157 11.85 -1.17 -13.51
CA ALA A 157 12.71 -1.64 -12.41
C ALA A 157 12.16 -1.24 -11.02
N ALA A 158 11.61 -0.04 -10.88
CA ALA A 158 11.00 0.45 -9.65
C ALA A 158 9.75 -0.36 -9.30
N ILE A 159 8.91 -0.64 -10.31
CA ILE A 159 7.74 -1.52 -10.18
C ILE A 159 8.22 -2.94 -9.83
N SER A 160 9.15 -3.51 -10.59
CA SER A 160 9.65 -4.87 -10.34
C SER A 160 10.21 -5.03 -8.92
N HIS A 161 10.94 -4.06 -8.37
CA HIS A 161 11.47 -4.17 -7.00
C HIS A 161 10.40 -4.46 -5.91
N HIS A 162 9.20 -3.89 -6.07
CA HIS A 162 8.06 -4.10 -5.18
C HIS A 162 7.25 -5.35 -5.53
N TYR A 163 7.08 -5.62 -6.82
CA TYR A 163 6.21 -6.67 -7.34
C TYR A 163 6.90 -8.02 -7.59
N ASP A 164 8.22 -8.10 -7.49
CA ASP A 164 9.02 -9.33 -7.60
C ASP A 164 9.01 -10.11 -6.28
N VAL A 165 7.80 -10.39 -5.79
CA VAL A 165 7.51 -11.39 -4.77
C VAL A 165 6.57 -12.42 -5.37
N SER A 166 6.68 -13.67 -4.93
CA SER A 166 5.98 -14.78 -5.60
C SER A 166 4.45 -14.60 -5.59
N ASN A 167 3.77 -15.07 -6.64
CA ASN A 167 2.30 -15.13 -6.66
C ASN A 167 1.74 -15.91 -5.45
N ALA A 168 2.49 -16.88 -4.92
CA ALA A 168 2.16 -17.61 -3.71
C ALA A 168 2.15 -16.69 -2.47
N PHE A 169 3.16 -15.84 -2.30
CA PHE A 169 3.20 -14.85 -1.22
C PHE A 169 2.03 -13.85 -1.32
N TYR A 170 1.76 -13.32 -2.51
CA TYR A 170 0.61 -12.43 -2.70
C TYR A 170 -0.72 -13.12 -2.34
N ARG A 171 -0.87 -14.40 -2.65
CA ARG A 171 -2.10 -15.15 -2.33
C ARG A 171 -2.33 -15.31 -0.84
N LEU A 172 -1.27 -15.42 -0.03
CA LEU A 172 -1.38 -15.47 1.43
C LEU A 172 -2.01 -14.19 2.00
N ILE A 173 -1.64 -13.03 1.43
CA ILE A 173 -2.04 -11.72 1.96
C ILE A 173 -3.36 -11.24 1.35
N LEU A 174 -3.53 -11.44 0.05
CA LEU A 174 -4.63 -10.87 -0.73
C LEU A 174 -5.85 -11.79 -0.84
N GLY A 175 -5.69 -13.06 -0.46
CA GLY A 175 -6.71 -14.08 -0.61
C GLY A 175 -7.00 -14.47 -2.07
N PRO A 176 -8.10 -15.20 -2.32
CA PRO A 176 -8.42 -15.78 -3.63
C PRO A 176 -8.68 -14.74 -4.73
N THR A 177 -9.11 -13.54 -4.35
CA THR A 177 -9.34 -12.46 -5.32
C THR A 177 -8.04 -11.93 -5.92
N MET A 178 -6.88 -12.10 -5.24
CA MET A 178 -5.58 -11.55 -5.66
C MET A 178 -5.69 -10.07 -6.06
N THR A 179 -6.44 -9.29 -5.27
CA THR A 179 -6.70 -7.88 -5.56
C THR A 179 -5.82 -7.00 -4.67
N TYR A 180 -4.75 -6.46 -5.25
CA TYR A 180 -3.82 -5.60 -4.54
C TYR A 180 -4.19 -4.12 -4.67
N SER A 181 -5.37 -3.79 -4.14
CA SER A 181 -5.92 -2.43 -4.09
C SER A 181 -6.94 -2.33 -2.96
N CYS A 182 -7.39 -1.12 -2.62
CA CYS A 182 -8.46 -0.90 -1.64
C CYS A 182 -9.73 -1.70 -1.97
N GLY A 183 -10.31 -2.35 -0.95
CA GLY A 183 -11.67 -2.89 -1.00
C GLY A 183 -12.73 -1.81 -0.68
N VAL A 184 -14.01 -2.12 -0.86
CA VAL A 184 -15.14 -1.29 -0.42
C VAL A 184 -15.93 -2.09 0.60
N TRP A 185 -15.90 -1.62 1.85
CA TRP A 185 -16.43 -2.34 3.00
C TRP A 185 -17.81 -1.82 3.37
N GLU A 186 -18.81 -2.70 3.42
CA GLU A 186 -20.12 -2.37 3.99
C GLU A 186 -20.05 -2.26 5.52
N SER A 187 -19.29 -3.17 6.14
CA SER A 187 -18.93 -3.12 7.55
C SER A 187 -17.56 -3.76 7.76
N PRO A 188 -16.85 -3.50 8.88
CA PRO A 188 -15.62 -4.22 9.21
C PRO A 188 -15.77 -5.75 9.28
N ALA A 189 -16.99 -6.26 9.53
CA ALA A 189 -17.28 -7.68 9.61
C ALA A 189 -17.44 -8.39 8.25
N SER A 190 -17.55 -7.63 7.15
CA SER A 190 -17.80 -8.19 5.81
C SER A 190 -16.66 -9.11 5.30
N GLY A 191 -15.45 -8.90 5.79
CA GLY A 191 -14.25 -9.61 5.33
C GLY A 191 -13.68 -9.08 4.02
N LEU A 192 -12.39 -9.37 3.78
CA LEU A 192 -11.61 -8.82 2.67
C LEU A 192 -12.18 -9.20 1.29
N ASP A 193 -12.53 -10.46 1.08
CA ASP A 193 -13.00 -10.94 -0.23
C ASP A 193 -14.34 -10.31 -0.64
N ALA A 194 -15.26 -10.18 0.31
CA ALA A 194 -16.52 -9.49 0.07
C ALA A 194 -16.27 -8.01 -0.24
N ALA A 195 -15.35 -7.36 0.48
CA ALA A 195 -15.00 -5.97 0.23
C ALA A 195 -14.34 -5.76 -1.15
N GLN A 196 -13.51 -6.69 -1.61
CA GLN A 196 -12.91 -6.63 -2.94
C GLN A 196 -13.97 -6.84 -4.05
N THR A 197 -14.89 -7.78 -3.84
CA THR A 197 -16.02 -8.00 -4.75
C THR A 197 -16.92 -6.76 -4.83
N ALA A 198 -17.26 -6.16 -3.69
CA ALA A 198 -18.02 -4.93 -3.61
C ALA A 198 -17.31 -3.76 -4.31
N LYS A 199 -15.97 -3.68 -4.21
CA LYS A 199 -15.18 -2.70 -4.96
C LYS A 199 -15.34 -2.90 -6.46
N HIS A 200 -15.15 -4.12 -6.99
CA HIS A 200 -15.28 -4.38 -8.42
C HIS A 200 -16.68 -4.05 -8.94
N GLU A 201 -17.71 -4.39 -8.16
CA GLU A 201 -19.09 -4.06 -8.52
C GLU A 201 -19.34 -2.56 -8.51
N LEU A 202 -18.83 -1.82 -7.52
CA LEU A 202 -18.92 -0.35 -7.50
C LEU A 202 -18.26 0.28 -8.73
N VAL A 203 -17.09 -0.25 -9.15
CA VAL A 203 -16.41 0.20 -10.39
C VAL A 203 -17.31 -0.04 -11.60
N CYS A 204 -17.86 -1.25 -11.76
CA CYS A 204 -18.75 -1.58 -12.88
C CYS A 204 -19.99 -0.66 -12.92
N ARG A 205 -20.63 -0.43 -11.77
CA ARG A 205 -21.81 0.45 -11.66
C ARG A 205 -21.51 1.90 -12.03
N LYS A 206 -20.36 2.43 -11.59
CA LYS A 206 -19.94 3.80 -11.95
C LYS A 206 -19.64 3.95 -13.44
N LEU A 207 -18.95 2.95 -14.01
CA LEU A 207 -18.72 2.88 -15.45
C LEU A 207 -20.02 2.67 -16.24
N GLY A 208 -21.06 2.13 -15.61
CA GLY A 208 -22.35 1.89 -16.23
C GLY A 208 -22.28 0.81 -17.32
N LEU A 209 -21.45 -0.20 -17.08
CA LEU A 209 -21.16 -1.28 -18.03
C LEU A 209 -22.42 -2.01 -18.47
N ARG A 210 -22.46 -2.37 -19.75
CA ARG A 210 -23.54 -3.13 -20.37
C ARG A 210 -23.00 -4.37 -21.10
N PRO A 211 -23.81 -5.44 -21.24
CA PRO A 211 -23.42 -6.60 -22.02
C PRO A 211 -22.97 -6.23 -23.43
N GLY A 212 -21.85 -6.82 -23.87
CA GLY A 212 -21.24 -6.59 -25.19
C GLY A 212 -20.32 -5.37 -25.28
N GLU A 213 -20.26 -4.50 -24.28
CA GLU A 213 -19.34 -3.35 -24.27
C GLU A 213 -17.88 -3.78 -24.11
N ARG A 214 -16.96 -2.97 -24.62
CA ARG A 214 -15.50 -3.14 -24.50
C ARG A 214 -14.97 -2.36 -23.30
N LEU A 215 -14.42 -3.07 -22.31
CA LEU A 215 -13.76 -2.50 -21.14
C LEU A 215 -12.25 -2.62 -21.27
N LEU A 216 -11.53 -1.49 -21.15
CA LEU A 216 -10.08 -1.49 -20.95
C LEU A 216 -9.77 -1.36 -19.45
N ASP A 217 -8.95 -2.27 -18.92
CA ASP A 217 -8.42 -2.19 -17.55
C ASP A 217 -6.91 -1.91 -17.59
N VAL A 218 -6.54 -0.68 -17.22
CA VAL A 218 -5.15 -0.21 -17.23
C VAL A 218 -4.48 -0.57 -15.91
N GLY A 219 -3.42 -1.38 -15.98
CA GLY A 219 -2.82 -1.96 -14.78
C GLY A 219 -3.65 -3.10 -14.22
N CYS A 220 -4.05 -4.05 -15.06
CA CYS A 220 -5.06 -5.05 -14.74
C CYS A 220 -4.67 -6.03 -13.61
N GLY A 221 -3.42 -5.98 -13.12
CA GLY A 221 -2.89 -6.88 -12.10
C GLY A 221 -3.12 -8.34 -12.49
N TRP A 222 -3.69 -9.12 -11.57
CA TRP A 222 -4.04 -10.52 -11.79
C TRP A 222 -5.41 -10.73 -12.46
N GLY A 223 -6.00 -9.69 -13.06
CA GLY A 223 -7.22 -9.76 -13.87
C GLY A 223 -8.54 -9.82 -13.08
N SER A 224 -8.53 -9.57 -11.77
CA SER A 224 -9.73 -9.72 -10.92
C SER A 224 -10.88 -8.80 -11.32
N MET A 225 -10.58 -7.55 -11.68
CA MET A 225 -11.57 -6.59 -12.16
C MET A 225 -12.24 -7.03 -13.47
N LEU A 226 -11.44 -7.51 -14.43
CA LEU A 226 -11.95 -8.00 -15.72
C LEU A 226 -12.76 -9.28 -15.57
N ILE A 227 -12.31 -10.22 -14.75
CA ILE A 227 -13.05 -11.45 -14.44
C ILE A 227 -14.42 -11.11 -13.85
N HIS A 228 -14.48 -10.17 -12.90
CA HIS A 228 -15.73 -9.69 -12.32
C HIS A 228 -16.64 -9.06 -13.38
N ALA A 229 -16.11 -8.10 -14.15
CA ALA A 229 -16.87 -7.38 -15.16
C ALA A 229 -17.43 -8.31 -16.24
N ALA A 230 -16.63 -9.23 -16.77
CA ALA A 230 -17.07 -10.17 -17.80
C ALA A 230 -18.17 -11.12 -17.27
N ARG A 231 -18.00 -11.65 -16.05
CA ARG A 231 -18.99 -12.57 -15.43
C ARG A 231 -20.31 -11.91 -15.12
N HIS A 232 -20.28 -10.70 -14.57
CA HIS A 232 -21.48 -10.07 -14.00
C HIS A 232 -22.13 -9.03 -14.91
N HIS A 233 -21.35 -8.43 -15.82
CA HIS A 233 -21.81 -7.36 -16.72
C HIS A 233 -21.68 -7.74 -18.21
N GLY A 234 -21.13 -8.92 -18.53
CA GLY A 234 -21.10 -9.45 -19.91
C GLY A 234 -20.24 -8.64 -20.88
N VAL A 235 -19.21 -7.94 -20.38
CA VAL A 235 -18.31 -7.12 -21.22
C VAL A 235 -17.20 -7.95 -21.87
N HIS A 236 -16.66 -7.43 -22.97
CA HIS A 236 -15.39 -7.87 -23.54
C HIS A 236 -14.24 -7.06 -22.94
N GLY A 237 -13.32 -7.72 -22.26
CA GLY A 237 -12.25 -7.09 -21.49
C GLY A 237 -10.90 -7.09 -22.21
N VAL A 238 -10.18 -5.98 -22.16
CA VAL A 238 -8.74 -5.92 -22.48
C VAL A 238 -8.01 -5.44 -21.24
N GLY A 239 -7.10 -6.25 -20.72
CA GLY A 239 -6.23 -5.89 -19.60
C GLY A 239 -4.82 -5.64 -20.07
N VAL A 240 -4.21 -4.54 -19.61
CA VAL A 240 -2.79 -4.26 -19.85
C VAL A 240 -2.01 -4.27 -18.54
N THR A 241 -0.86 -4.94 -18.54
CA THR A 241 0.13 -4.89 -17.46
C THR A 241 1.53 -4.92 -18.05
N ILE A 242 2.51 -4.40 -17.31
CA ILE A 242 3.93 -4.52 -17.66
C ILE A 242 4.63 -5.67 -16.91
N SER A 243 3.93 -6.35 -15.99
CA SER A 243 4.48 -7.47 -15.24
C SER A 243 4.20 -8.79 -15.95
N VAL A 244 5.28 -9.52 -16.27
CA VAL A 244 5.21 -10.85 -16.89
C VAL A 244 4.47 -11.83 -15.99
N GLU A 245 4.79 -11.84 -14.69
CA GLU A 245 4.19 -12.74 -13.70
C GLU A 245 2.69 -12.47 -13.50
N GLN A 246 2.29 -11.19 -13.44
CA GLN A 246 0.88 -10.83 -13.38
C GLN A 246 0.13 -11.24 -14.65
N ALA A 247 0.72 -11.00 -15.83
CA ALA A 247 0.11 -11.38 -17.09
C ALA A 247 -0.08 -12.90 -17.21
N ALA A 248 0.92 -13.69 -16.81
CA ALA A 248 0.85 -15.15 -16.83
C ALA A 248 -0.24 -15.68 -15.88
N GLU A 249 -0.26 -15.21 -14.63
CA GLU A 249 -1.26 -15.63 -13.64
C GLU A 249 -2.67 -15.12 -13.98
N ALA A 250 -2.81 -13.91 -14.52
CA ALA A 250 -4.10 -13.39 -15.00
C ALA A 250 -4.67 -14.28 -16.10
N ARG A 251 -3.86 -14.66 -17.10
CA ARG A 251 -4.29 -15.58 -18.18
C ARG A 251 -4.72 -16.94 -17.63
N ARG A 252 -3.96 -17.51 -16.68
CA ARG A 252 -4.32 -18.77 -16.00
C ARG A 252 -5.69 -18.65 -15.32
N ARG A 253 -5.90 -17.59 -14.53
CA ARG A 253 -7.16 -17.35 -13.81
C ARG A 253 -8.35 -17.13 -14.73
N ILE A 254 -8.14 -16.44 -15.87
CA ILE A 254 -9.16 -16.22 -16.90
C ILE A 254 -9.54 -17.55 -17.58
N ALA A 255 -8.56 -18.41 -17.87
CA ALA A 255 -8.82 -19.74 -18.41
C ALA A 255 -9.60 -20.62 -17.43
N GLU A 256 -9.20 -20.65 -16.16
CA GLU A 256 -9.93 -21.35 -15.09
C GLU A 256 -11.34 -20.80 -14.88
N ALA A 257 -11.54 -19.52 -15.16
CA ALA A 257 -12.83 -18.88 -15.12
C ALA A 257 -13.73 -19.17 -16.33
N GLY A 258 -13.19 -19.80 -17.39
CA GLY A 258 -13.90 -20.04 -18.66
C GLY A 258 -14.16 -18.78 -19.49
N LEU A 259 -13.28 -17.77 -19.37
CA LEU A 259 -13.50 -16.42 -19.94
C LEU A 259 -12.50 -16.05 -21.04
N THR A 260 -11.81 -17.02 -21.64
CA THR A 260 -10.79 -16.77 -22.66
C THR A 260 -11.33 -16.10 -23.91
N ASP A 261 -12.61 -16.32 -24.24
CA ASP A 261 -13.26 -15.70 -25.40
C ASP A 261 -13.74 -14.26 -25.12
N ALA A 262 -13.79 -13.88 -23.84
CA ALA A 262 -14.27 -12.58 -23.38
C ALA A 262 -13.15 -11.64 -22.95
N ILE A 263 -12.00 -12.15 -22.49
CA ILE A 263 -10.94 -11.34 -21.89
C ILE A 263 -9.58 -11.61 -22.55
N GLU A 264 -8.94 -10.53 -23.00
CA GLU A 264 -7.57 -10.53 -23.49
C GLU A 264 -6.63 -9.87 -22.47
N ILE A 265 -5.47 -10.50 -22.18
CA ILE A 265 -4.40 -9.91 -21.34
C ILE A 265 -3.17 -9.64 -22.19
N ARG A 266 -2.74 -8.38 -22.21
CA ARG A 266 -1.58 -7.89 -22.96
C ARG A 266 -0.46 -7.50 -22.01
N LEU A 267 0.73 -8.05 -22.27
CA LEU A 267 1.96 -7.55 -21.66
C LEU A 267 2.39 -6.31 -22.45
N GLN A 268 1.87 -5.16 -22.06
CA GLN A 268 1.92 -3.94 -22.87
C GLN A 268 1.91 -2.71 -21.96
N ASP A 269 2.65 -1.67 -22.38
CA ASP A 269 2.58 -0.36 -21.76
C ASP A 269 1.30 0.37 -22.19
N TYR A 270 0.58 0.98 -21.25
CA TYR A 270 -0.67 1.69 -21.54
C TYR A 270 -0.51 2.82 -22.57
N ARG A 271 0.70 3.36 -22.72
CA ARG A 271 1.04 4.43 -23.67
C ARG A 271 1.03 3.96 -25.13
N GLU A 272 0.97 2.65 -25.36
CA GLU A 272 1.15 2.05 -26.68
C GLU A 272 -0.08 1.27 -27.16
N ILE A 273 -1.24 1.45 -26.51
CA ILE A 273 -2.48 0.78 -26.89
C ILE A 273 -2.98 1.36 -28.23
N PRO A 274 -3.05 0.56 -29.31
CA PRO A 274 -3.35 1.08 -30.65
C PRO A 274 -4.86 1.08 -30.98
N ASP A 275 -5.68 0.34 -30.26
CA ASP A 275 -7.01 -0.11 -30.68
C ASP A 275 -8.15 0.41 -29.80
N GLY A 276 -8.37 1.73 -29.88
CA GLY A 276 -9.64 2.34 -29.47
C GLY A 276 -10.71 2.28 -30.58
N PRO A 277 -11.92 2.77 -30.30
CA PRO A 277 -12.37 3.25 -29.01
C PRO A 277 -12.88 2.10 -28.10
N PHE A 278 -12.74 2.28 -26.80
CA PHE A 278 -13.36 1.49 -25.73
C PHE A 278 -14.62 2.20 -25.22
N ASP A 279 -15.57 1.42 -24.72
CA ASP A 279 -16.81 1.94 -24.11
C ASP A 279 -16.56 2.49 -22.71
N ALA A 280 -15.67 1.83 -21.96
CA ALA A 280 -15.29 2.19 -20.61
C ALA A 280 -13.81 1.89 -20.34
N ILE A 281 -13.22 2.64 -19.42
CA ILE A 281 -11.85 2.43 -18.93
C ILE A 281 -11.87 2.37 -17.40
N SER A 282 -11.35 1.29 -16.81
CA SER A 282 -10.92 1.26 -15.41
C SER A 282 -9.41 1.44 -15.33
N SER A 283 -8.96 2.19 -14.33
CA SER A 283 -7.55 2.28 -13.98
C SER A 283 -7.42 2.34 -12.46
N VAL A 284 -6.86 1.29 -11.87
CA VAL A 284 -6.84 1.08 -10.41
C VAL A 284 -5.41 0.91 -9.94
N GLY A 285 -4.96 1.79 -9.04
CA GLY A 285 -3.60 1.74 -8.47
C GLY A 285 -2.48 2.05 -9.48
N MET A 286 -2.81 2.73 -10.59
CA MET A 286 -1.84 3.08 -11.63
C MET A 286 -1.23 4.46 -11.47
N VAL A 287 -2.03 5.43 -11.00
CA VAL A 287 -1.68 6.85 -11.08
C VAL A 287 -0.52 7.23 -10.16
N GLU A 288 -0.36 6.47 -9.08
CA GLU A 288 0.74 6.52 -8.11
C GLU A 288 2.12 6.26 -8.76
N HIS A 289 2.12 5.55 -9.89
CA HIS A 289 3.33 5.13 -10.62
C HIS A 289 3.59 5.93 -11.89
N VAL A 290 2.67 6.79 -12.32
CA VAL A 290 2.83 7.61 -13.53
C VAL A 290 3.85 8.73 -13.30
N GLY A 291 3.78 9.34 -12.12
CA GLY A 291 4.57 10.52 -11.77
C GLY A 291 4.03 11.80 -12.40
N ARG A 292 4.16 12.92 -11.68
CA ARG A 292 3.48 14.18 -12.00
C ARG A 292 3.68 14.67 -13.42
N ALA A 293 4.91 14.55 -13.92
CA ALA A 293 5.28 15.05 -15.25
C ALA A 293 4.56 14.32 -16.39
N MET A 294 4.15 13.05 -16.16
CA MET A 294 3.51 12.21 -17.17
C MET A 294 1.98 12.16 -17.02
N LEU A 295 1.41 12.70 -15.94
CA LEU A 295 -0.04 12.74 -15.75
C LEU A 295 -0.83 13.40 -16.91
N PRO A 296 -0.37 14.53 -17.51
CA PRO A 296 -1.07 15.09 -18.67
C PRO A 296 -1.13 14.11 -19.85
N THR A 297 -0.01 13.43 -20.15
CA THR A 297 0.04 12.39 -21.19
C THR A 297 -0.85 11.21 -20.85
N TYR A 298 -0.83 10.76 -19.59
CA TYR A 298 -1.68 9.68 -19.11
C TYR A 298 -3.17 9.95 -19.37
N PHE A 299 -3.69 11.09 -18.89
CA PHE A 299 -5.10 11.42 -19.11
C PHE A 299 -5.44 11.66 -20.58
N ALA A 300 -4.54 12.30 -21.36
CA ALA A 300 -4.75 12.48 -22.80
C ALA A 300 -4.82 11.14 -23.55
N SER A 301 -3.97 10.17 -23.22
CA SER A 301 -4.02 8.82 -23.79
C SER A 301 -5.34 8.13 -23.49
N LEU A 302 -5.79 8.15 -22.23
CA LEU A 302 -7.07 7.53 -21.85
C LEU A 302 -8.26 8.23 -22.51
N TYR A 303 -8.22 9.54 -22.68
CA TYR A 303 -9.24 10.30 -23.40
C TYR A 303 -9.35 9.86 -24.87
N GLY A 304 -8.20 9.72 -25.54
CA GLY A 304 -8.13 9.29 -26.95
C GLY A 304 -8.65 7.87 -27.17
N LEU A 305 -8.46 6.98 -26.20
CA LEU A 305 -8.89 5.58 -26.24
C LEU A 305 -10.38 5.38 -25.99
N LEU A 306 -11.08 6.35 -25.42
CA LEU A 306 -12.48 6.21 -25.01
C LEU A 306 -13.43 6.73 -26.09
N ARG A 307 -14.55 6.07 -26.41
CA ARG A 307 -15.54 6.65 -27.34
C ARG A 307 -16.18 7.92 -26.75
N PRO A 308 -16.77 8.81 -27.59
CA PRO A 308 -17.69 9.82 -27.10
C PRO A 308 -18.81 9.21 -26.24
N GLY A 309 -19.07 9.82 -25.08
CA GLY A 309 -20.00 9.35 -24.05
C GLY A 309 -19.45 8.21 -23.17
N GLY A 310 -18.28 7.65 -23.47
CA GLY A 310 -17.65 6.62 -22.66
C GLY A 310 -17.16 7.16 -21.32
N ARG A 311 -16.92 6.25 -20.36
CA ARG A 311 -16.56 6.60 -18.97
C ARG A 311 -15.18 6.11 -18.56
N LEU A 312 -14.46 6.95 -17.82
CA LEU A 312 -13.21 6.62 -17.14
C LEU A 312 -13.48 6.55 -15.64
N LEU A 313 -13.04 5.48 -14.99
CA LEU A 313 -12.89 5.44 -13.54
C LEU A 313 -11.41 5.33 -13.18
N ASN A 314 -10.85 6.42 -12.66
CA ASN A 314 -9.50 6.44 -12.10
C ASN A 314 -9.58 6.25 -10.58
N HIS A 315 -9.02 5.16 -10.07
CA HIS A 315 -8.97 4.81 -8.65
C HIS A 315 -7.51 4.85 -8.19
N GLY A 316 -7.15 5.79 -7.32
CA GLY A 316 -5.76 5.91 -6.86
C GLY A 316 -5.60 6.63 -5.53
N ILE A 317 -4.51 6.30 -4.84
CA ILE A 317 -4.07 6.93 -3.60
C ILE A 317 -3.69 8.39 -3.87
N SER A 318 -4.09 9.28 -2.96
CA SER A 318 -3.83 10.71 -3.03
C SER A 318 -3.28 11.25 -1.71
N SER A 319 -2.56 12.37 -1.78
CA SER A 319 -2.19 13.12 -0.58
C SER A 319 -3.35 14.01 -0.14
N PRO A 320 -3.56 14.24 1.17
CA PRO A 320 -4.47 15.29 1.65
C PRO A 320 -3.96 16.67 1.23
N GLY A 321 -4.84 17.67 1.20
CA GLY A 321 -4.45 19.07 0.98
C GLY A 321 -3.69 19.67 2.19
N ASP A 322 -2.96 20.77 1.97
CA ASP A 322 -2.17 21.47 3.00
C ASP A 322 -2.66 22.92 3.25
N PRO A 323 -3.87 23.12 3.81
CA PRO A 323 -4.50 24.43 3.92
C PRO A 323 -3.78 25.42 4.84
N ALA A 324 -2.90 24.96 5.73
CA ALA A 324 -2.16 25.79 6.69
C ALA A 324 -0.64 25.86 6.40
N GLY A 325 -0.16 25.24 5.32
CA GLY A 325 1.28 25.08 5.06
C GLY A 325 2.03 24.26 6.14
N ALA A 326 1.28 23.55 7.00
CA ALA A 326 1.82 22.77 8.11
C ALA A 326 2.66 21.59 7.61
N TYR A 327 2.38 21.10 6.41
CA TYR A 327 3.13 20.01 5.78
C TYR A 327 4.19 20.50 4.79
N ARG A 328 4.39 21.82 4.62
CA ARG A 328 5.24 22.43 3.58
C ARG A 328 4.95 21.88 2.18
N TYR A 329 3.73 21.46 1.89
CA TYR A 329 3.28 21.19 0.53
C TYR A 329 2.78 22.50 -0.06
N GLN A 330 3.70 23.40 -0.41
CA GLN A 330 3.34 24.45 -1.35
C GLN A 330 2.94 23.76 -2.67
N PRO A 331 1.98 24.30 -3.44
CA PRO A 331 1.77 23.92 -4.83
C PRO A 331 3.03 24.28 -5.63
N HIS A 332 4.06 23.45 -5.51
CA HIS A 332 5.34 23.63 -6.17
C HIS A 332 5.19 23.19 -7.63
N LEU A 333 5.62 24.03 -8.56
CA LEU A 333 5.78 23.72 -9.99
C LEU A 333 7.07 22.91 -10.22
N GLY A 334 7.22 21.78 -9.52
CA GLY A 334 8.36 20.88 -9.61
C GLY A 334 8.06 19.49 -9.01
N PRO A 335 8.96 18.50 -9.17
CA PRO A 335 8.80 17.17 -8.55
C PRO A 335 8.75 17.32 -7.03
N ILE A 336 7.67 16.83 -6.41
CA ILE A 336 7.41 16.98 -4.98
C ILE A 336 8.23 15.92 -4.23
N PRO A 337 9.15 16.30 -3.33
CA PRO A 337 9.66 15.35 -2.32
C PRO A 337 8.52 15.02 -1.35
N LEU A 338 8.28 13.73 -1.09
CA LEU A 338 7.42 13.31 0.04
C LEU A 338 7.93 13.92 1.36
N PRO A 339 7.09 14.09 2.40
CA PRO A 339 7.48 14.75 3.64
C PRO A 339 8.61 13.96 4.31
N LYS A 340 9.36 14.64 5.19
CA LYS A 340 10.22 13.96 6.17
C LYS A 340 9.36 12.93 6.93
N GLY A 341 9.74 11.65 6.92
CA GLY A 341 8.96 10.53 7.51
C GLY A 341 8.48 9.46 6.51
N ARG A 342 8.79 9.57 5.21
CA ARG A 342 8.48 8.52 4.21
C ARG A 342 9.72 7.86 3.59
N ASP A 343 10.86 7.98 4.26
CA ASP A 343 12.14 7.44 3.77
C ASP A 343 12.11 5.89 3.71
N PHE A 344 11.35 5.23 4.59
CA PHE A 344 11.14 3.79 4.54
C PHE A 344 10.40 3.36 3.27
N LEU A 345 9.24 3.94 2.97
CA LEU A 345 8.47 3.62 1.76
C LEU A 345 9.30 3.80 0.50
N ARG A 346 10.04 4.90 0.38
CA ARG A 346 10.90 5.16 -0.78
C ARG A 346 12.07 4.16 -0.88
N ARG A 347 12.60 3.69 0.25
CA ARG A 347 13.76 2.80 0.27
C ARG A 347 13.39 1.33 0.11
N TYR A 348 12.20 0.90 0.50
CA TYR A 348 11.86 -0.51 0.59
C TYR A 348 10.62 -0.94 -0.21
N VAL A 349 9.77 0.02 -0.62
CA VAL A 349 8.44 -0.29 -1.14
C VAL A 349 8.21 0.39 -2.50
N PHE A 350 8.12 1.73 -2.53
CA PHE A 350 7.81 2.51 -3.73
C PHE A 350 8.86 3.62 -3.96
N PRO A 351 10.02 3.33 -4.58
CA PRO A 351 11.12 4.29 -4.68
C PRO A 351 10.87 5.51 -5.56
N ASP A 352 10.00 5.38 -6.56
CA ASP A 352 9.65 6.44 -7.50
C ASP A 352 8.16 6.81 -7.46
N GLY A 353 7.38 6.24 -6.52
CA GLY A 353 5.95 6.52 -6.39
C GLY A 353 5.66 7.95 -5.94
N GLU A 354 4.69 8.59 -6.58
CA GLU A 354 4.26 9.95 -6.27
C GLU A 354 2.79 9.97 -5.90
N LEU A 355 2.46 10.65 -4.79
CA LEU A 355 1.07 10.92 -4.42
C LEU A 355 0.75 12.38 -4.74
N HIS A 356 -0.45 12.60 -5.25
CA HIS A 356 -0.92 13.92 -5.65
C HIS A 356 -2.25 14.23 -4.98
N GLU A 357 -2.50 15.51 -4.74
CA GLU A 357 -3.78 15.96 -4.22
C GLU A 357 -4.90 15.73 -5.24
N ILE A 358 -6.12 15.49 -4.74
CA ILE A 358 -7.28 15.23 -5.60
C ILE A 358 -7.65 16.44 -6.48
N GLY A 359 -7.35 17.66 -6.02
CA GLY A 359 -7.55 18.90 -6.79
C GLY A 359 -6.74 18.91 -8.09
N LEU A 360 -5.42 18.74 -8.00
CA LEU A 360 -4.52 18.58 -9.14
C LEU A 360 -4.98 17.46 -10.08
N MET A 361 -5.32 16.29 -9.53
CA MET A 361 -5.79 15.14 -10.32
C MET A 361 -7.06 15.47 -11.11
N THR A 362 -8.01 16.17 -10.48
CA THR A 362 -9.25 16.63 -11.11
C THR A 362 -8.95 17.64 -12.23
N SER A 363 -8.10 18.64 -11.97
CA SER A 363 -7.72 19.63 -12.98
C SER A 363 -7.00 19.02 -14.18
N LEU A 364 -6.11 18.05 -13.96
CA LEU A 364 -5.40 17.37 -15.05
C LEU A 364 -6.34 16.46 -15.86
N THR A 365 -7.29 15.81 -15.20
CA THR A 365 -8.36 15.04 -15.88
C THR A 365 -9.17 15.96 -16.79
N GLN A 366 -9.60 17.12 -16.27
CA GLN A 366 -10.35 18.12 -17.05
C GLN A 366 -9.52 18.73 -18.20
N ALA A 367 -8.24 19.01 -17.96
CA ALA A 367 -7.34 19.53 -18.99
C ALA A 367 -7.17 18.59 -20.19
N ALA A 368 -7.32 17.28 -19.99
CA ALA A 368 -7.33 16.29 -21.07
C ALA A 368 -8.66 16.27 -21.87
N GLY A 369 -9.69 17.01 -21.45
CA GLY A 369 -10.98 17.12 -22.11
C GLY A 369 -12.10 16.30 -21.46
N PHE A 370 -11.82 15.59 -20.37
CA PHE A 370 -12.85 14.89 -19.60
C PHE A 370 -13.74 15.84 -18.79
N GLU A 371 -14.99 15.45 -18.61
CA GLU A 371 -15.88 16.04 -17.60
C GLU A 371 -15.89 15.14 -16.35
N VAL A 372 -15.37 15.65 -15.22
CA VAL A 372 -15.41 14.92 -13.94
C VAL A 372 -16.84 14.96 -13.38
N ARG A 373 -17.39 13.78 -13.09
CA ARG A 373 -18.80 13.60 -12.70
C ARG A 373 -18.99 13.21 -11.24
N HIS A 374 -18.01 12.55 -10.65
CA HIS A 374 -18.06 12.10 -9.27
C HIS A 374 -16.65 11.89 -8.73
N VAL A 375 -16.44 12.24 -7.46
CA VAL A 375 -15.21 11.96 -6.72
C VAL A 375 -15.63 11.43 -5.37
N GLU A 376 -15.18 10.23 -5.04
CA GLU A 376 -15.45 9.59 -3.75
C GLU A 376 -14.14 9.30 -3.05
N ASN A 377 -14.04 9.65 -1.77
CA ASN A 377 -12.91 9.31 -0.93
C ASN A 377 -13.22 8.03 -0.15
N LEU A 378 -12.37 7.01 -0.28
CA LEU A 378 -12.53 5.69 0.35
C LEU A 378 -11.46 5.44 1.43
N ARG A 379 -10.93 6.50 2.04
CA ARG A 379 -9.82 6.45 3.01
C ARG A 379 -9.99 5.39 4.10
N GLU A 380 -11.14 5.37 4.77
CA GLU A 380 -11.46 4.46 5.87
C GLU A 380 -11.44 2.99 5.40
N HIS A 381 -11.89 2.74 4.17
CA HIS A 381 -11.90 1.41 3.58
C HIS A 381 -10.49 0.88 3.32
N TYR A 382 -9.52 1.74 3.00
CA TYR A 382 -8.13 1.29 2.82
C TYR A 382 -7.49 0.95 4.17
N GLY A 383 -7.81 1.68 5.25
CA GLY A 383 -7.41 1.30 6.61
C GLY A 383 -7.82 -0.14 6.94
N LEU A 384 -9.11 -0.47 6.73
CA LEU A 384 -9.63 -1.83 6.93
C LEU A 384 -8.95 -2.86 6.02
N THR A 385 -8.73 -2.52 4.74
CA THR A 385 -8.07 -3.40 3.77
C THR A 385 -6.64 -3.74 4.20
N LEU A 386 -5.86 -2.74 4.62
CA LEU A 386 -4.48 -2.93 5.06
C LEU A 386 -4.39 -3.70 6.38
N ARG A 387 -5.32 -3.48 7.32
CA ARG A 387 -5.40 -4.30 8.54
C ARG A 387 -5.71 -5.76 8.24
N ALA A 388 -6.60 -6.03 7.28
CA ALA A 388 -6.88 -7.40 6.84
C ALA A 388 -5.63 -8.06 6.23
N TRP A 389 -4.85 -7.31 5.44
CA TRP A 389 -3.59 -7.80 4.88
C TRP A 389 -2.51 -8.05 5.94
N VAL A 390 -2.38 -7.17 6.94
CA VAL A 390 -1.46 -7.39 8.07
C VAL A 390 -1.84 -8.66 8.82
N ARG A 391 -3.11 -8.82 9.16
CA ARG A 391 -3.62 -10.02 9.83
C ARG A 391 -3.31 -11.29 9.03
N ALA A 392 -3.62 -11.29 7.73
CA ALA A 392 -3.36 -12.44 6.87
C ALA A 392 -1.87 -12.79 6.77
N LEU A 393 -0.99 -11.78 6.74
CA LEU A 393 0.46 -11.98 6.78
C LEU A 393 0.92 -12.59 8.11
N GLU A 394 0.41 -12.09 9.25
CA GLU A 394 0.78 -12.56 10.58
C GLU A 394 0.27 -13.99 10.85
N GLU A 395 -0.96 -14.30 10.45
CA GLU A 395 -1.54 -15.66 10.53
C GLU A 395 -0.77 -16.68 9.67
N ASN A 396 -0.08 -16.23 8.61
CA ASN A 396 0.69 -17.07 7.70
C ASN A 396 2.20 -16.79 7.77
N TRP A 397 2.70 -16.28 8.90
CA TRP A 397 4.06 -15.74 9.01
C TRP A 397 5.14 -16.71 8.54
N ASP A 398 5.15 -17.95 9.04
CA ASP A 398 6.20 -18.93 8.71
C ASP A 398 6.20 -19.29 7.21
N THR A 399 5.01 -19.45 6.62
CA THR A 399 4.87 -19.69 5.18
C THR A 399 5.33 -18.46 4.38
N ALA A 400 4.98 -17.25 4.82
CA ALA A 400 5.41 -16.02 4.17
C ALA A 400 6.94 -15.86 4.22
N VAL A 401 7.57 -16.13 5.36
CA VAL A 401 9.03 -16.13 5.53
C VAL A 401 9.68 -17.17 4.63
N ALA A 402 9.11 -18.38 4.51
CA ALA A 402 9.62 -19.40 3.60
C ALA A 402 9.55 -18.97 2.12
N GLN A 403 8.58 -18.14 1.74
CA GLN A 403 8.41 -17.65 0.36
C GLN A 403 9.35 -16.51 -0.01
N VAL A 404 9.54 -15.53 0.89
CA VAL A 404 10.23 -14.27 0.55
C VAL A 404 11.43 -13.93 1.44
N GLY A 405 11.69 -14.74 2.47
CA GLY A 405 12.71 -14.48 3.49
C GLY A 405 12.21 -13.53 4.60
N ALA A 406 12.83 -13.65 5.77
CA ALA A 406 12.41 -12.92 6.98
C ALA A 406 12.48 -11.40 6.82
N GLY A 407 13.57 -10.88 6.25
CA GLY A 407 13.73 -9.42 6.04
C GLY A 407 12.64 -8.84 5.14
N ARG A 408 12.31 -9.52 4.04
CA ARG A 408 11.22 -9.09 3.14
C ARG A 408 9.85 -9.21 3.82
N ALA A 409 9.57 -10.29 4.54
CA ALA A 409 8.31 -10.43 5.30
C ALA A 409 8.14 -9.29 6.34
N ARG A 410 9.24 -8.91 7.01
CA ARG A 410 9.27 -7.76 7.93
C ARG A 410 9.05 -6.42 7.21
N VAL A 411 9.63 -6.22 6.03
CA VAL A 411 9.34 -5.04 5.20
C VAL A 411 7.83 -4.93 4.94
N TRP A 412 7.20 -6.02 4.51
CA TRP A 412 5.75 -6.04 4.23
C TRP A 412 4.90 -5.78 5.48
N ARG A 413 5.23 -6.42 6.61
CA ARG A 413 4.53 -6.20 7.89
C ARG A 413 4.55 -4.73 8.30
N LEU A 414 5.75 -4.12 8.34
CA LEU A 414 5.92 -2.73 8.73
C LEU A 414 5.27 -1.76 7.74
N TYR A 415 5.42 -2.03 6.43
CA TYR A 415 4.82 -1.24 5.36
C TYR A 415 3.28 -1.19 5.48
N MET A 416 2.63 -2.34 5.56
CA MET A 416 1.17 -2.42 5.57
C MET A 416 0.61 -1.84 6.87
N ALA A 417 1.23 -2.14 8.01
CA ALA A 417 0.83 -1.59 9.30
C ALA A 417 0.96 -0.06 9.35
N GLY A 418 2.12 0.47 8.94
CA GLY A 418 2.34 1.92 8.87
C GLY A 418 1.40 2.61 7.87
N SER A 419 1.09 1.96 6.76
CA SER A 419 0.14 2.48 5.77
C SER A 419 -1.28 2.52 6.33
N ALA A 420 -1.74 1.49 7.07
CA ALA A 420 -3.06 1.49 7.67
C ALA A 420 -3.23 2.68 8.64
N LEU A 421 -2.24 2.89 9.51
CA LEU A 421 -2.23 4.05 10.42
C LEU A 421 -2.20 5.39 9.67
N SER A 422 -1.53 5.46 8.53
CA SER A 422 -1.50 6.66 7.70
C SER A 422 -2.88 7.00 7.09
N PHE A 423 -3.62 5.98 6.63
CA PHE A 423 -5.00 6.17 6.17
C PHE A 423 -5.93 6.55 7.34
N GLU A 424 -5.85 5.84 8.47
CA GLU A 424 -6.66 6.09 9.66
C GLU A 424 -6.45 7.49 10.26
N GLY A 425 -5.20 7.94 10.30
CA GLY A 425 -4.80 9.28 10.76
C GLY A 425 -5.02 10.40 9.74
N GLY A 426 -5.54 10.11 8.54
CA GLY A 426 -5.84 11.13 7.53
C GLY A 426 -4.63 11.71 6.80
N GLN A 427 -3.46 11.09 6.95
CA GLN A 427 -2.21 11.51 6.31
C GLN A 427 -2.11 11.02 4.85
N THR A 428 -2.91 10.02 4.50
CA THR A 428 -3.07 9.48 3.15
C THR A 428 -4.56 9.30 2.85
N GLN A 429 -4.97 9.47 1.59
CA GLN A 429 -6.35 9.30 1.12
C GLN A 429 -6.36 8.41 -0.12
N ILE A 430 -7.55 8.00 -0.56
CA ILE A 430 -7.73 7.28 -1.82
C ILE A 430 -9.04 7.67 -2.46
N HIS A 431 -9.03 7.91 -3.77
CA HIS A 431 -10.21 8.39 -4.46
C HIS A 431 -10.58 7.53 -5.66
N GLN A 432 -11.90 7.35 -5.85
CA GLN A 432 -12.47 6.98 -7.14
C GLN A 432 -13.00 8.23 -7.85
N THR A 433 -12.32 8.62 -8.93
CA THR A 433 -12.70 9.74 -9.80
C THR A 433 -13.38 9.18 -11.05
N LEU A 434 -14.69 9.41 -11.17
CA LEU A 434 -15.47 9.09 -12.37
C LEU A 434 -15.48 10.31 -13.30
N ALA A 435 -15.10 10.07 -14.54
CA ALA A 435 -15.07 11.06 -15.60
C ALA A 435 -15.73 10.54 -16.87
N VAL A 436 -16.20 11.45 -17.71
CA VAL A 436 -16.85 11.14 -19.00
C VAL A 436 -16.13 11.88 -20.11
N ARG A 437 -15.95 11.23 -21.26
CA ARG A 437 -15.63 11.93 -22.51
C ARG A 437 -16.93 12.48 -23.09
N PRO A 438 -17.20 13.80 -23.05
CA PRO A 438 -18.51 14.32 -23.47
C PRO A 438 -18.79 14.04 -24.96
N ASP A 439 -20.05 13.78 -25.29
CA ASP A 439 -20.53 13.66 -26.67
C ASP A 439 -21.37 14.89 -27.02
N ALA A 440 -20.75 15.88 -27.68
CA ALA A 440 -21.38 17.15 -28.03
C ALA A 440 -22.11 17.82 -26.84
N GLY A 441 -21.47 17.82 -25.66
CA GLY A 441 -22.03 18.38 -24.42
C GLY A 441 -22.95 17.44 -23.63
N ARG A 442 -23.21 16.22 -24.11
CA ARG A 442 -23.96 15.19 -23.37
C ARG A 442 -23.01 14.27 -22.61
N SER A 443 -23.32 14.01 -21.34
CA SER A 443 -22.56 13.07 -20.50
C SER A 443 -23.06 11.62 -20.56
N GLY A 444 -24.28 11.38 -21.07
CA GLY A 444 -24.89 10.05 -21.08
C GLY A 444 -25.15 9.47 -19.68
N GLN A 445 -25.16 10.30 -18.64
CA GLN A 445 -25.49 9.91 -17.26
C GLN A 445 -26.89 10.40 -16.85
N PRO A 446 -27.58 9.69 -15.95
CA PRO A 446 -28.77 10.22 -15.28
C PRO A 446 -28.48 11.55 -14.57
N LEU A 447 -29.52 12.36 -14.34
CA LEU A 447 -29.39 13.63 -13.61
C LEU A 447 -28.89 13.44 -12.17
N ARG A 448 -29.28 12.33 -11.53
CA ARG A 448 -28.89 11.94 -10.17
C ARG A 448 -28.55 10.45 -10.14
N PRO A 449 -27.35 10.04 -10.59
CA PRO A 449 -26.95 8.65 -10.54
C PRO A 449 -26.82 8.20 -9.09
N ARG A 450 -27.24 6.96 -8.81
CA ARG A 450 -27.01 6.27 -7.54
C ARG A 450 -26.10 5.09 -7.81
N TYR A 451 -24.97 5.04 -7.13
CA TYR A 451 -23.98 3.99 -7.35
C TYR A 451 -24.03 2.89 -6.29
N ASP A 452 -24.71 3.11 -5.16
CA ASP A 452 -24.69 2.19 -4.02
C ASP A 452 -25.84 1.16 -4.02
N SER A 453 -26.92 1.42 -4.75
CA SER A 453 -28.07 0.52 -4.90
C SER A 453 -28.18 0.01 -6.34
N PRO A 454 -28.65 -1.23 -6.59
CA PRO A 454 -29.02 -1.64 -7.93
C PRO A 454 -30.07 -0.66 -8.48
N ALA A 455 -29.86 -0.19 -9.71
CA ALA A 455 -30.79 0.75 -10.34
C ALA A 455 -32.21 0.14 -10.34
N PRO A 456 -33.27 0.92 -10.07
CA PRO A 456 -34.62 0.44 -10.35
C PRO A 456 -34.69 0.05 -11.82
N LEU A 457 -35.19 -1.16 -12.10
CA LEU A 457 -35.45 -1.59 -13.48
C LEU A 457 -36.29 -0.51 -14.18
N PRO A 458 -36.01 -0.17 -15.45
CA PRO A 458 -36.84 0.77 -16.18
C PRO A 458 -38.27 0.25 -16.22
N THR A 459 -39.19 1.00 -15.62
CA THR A 459 -40.62 0.76 -15.73
C THR A 459 -40.98 0.79 -17.22
N GLN A 460 -41.44 -0.33 -17.76
CA GLN A 460 -41.95 -0.36 -19.13
C GLN A 460 -43.05 0.69 -19.26
N PRO A 461 -43.10 1.47 -20.35
CA PRO A 461 -44.21 2.36 -20.60
C PRO A 461 -45.48 1.50 -20.69
N THR A 462 -46.40 1.72 -19.77
CA THR A 462 -47.76 1.20 -19.88
C THR A 462 -48.36 1.79 -21.15
N THR A 463 -48.46 0.97 -22.19
CA THR A 463 -49.30 1.28 -23.36
C THR A 463 -50.74 1.35 -22.88
N GLY A 464 -51.27 2.57 -22.77
CA GLY A 464 -52.68 2.87 -22.62
C GLY A 464 -53.22 3.47 -23.91
#